data_AF-A0A0G1QYN7-F1
#
_entry.id   AF-A0A0G1QYN7-F1
#
_cell.length_a   1.000
_cell.length_b   1.000
_cell.length_c   1.000
_cell.angle_alpha   90.00
_cell.angle_beta   90.00
_cell.angle_gamma   90.00
#
_symmetry.space_group_name_H-M   'P 1'
#
loop_
_entity.id
_entity.type
_entity.pdbx_description
1 polymer ?
#
loop_
_entity_poly.entity_id
_entity_poly.type
_entity_poly.pdbx_seq_one_letter_code
_entity_poly.pdbx_strand_id
1 'polypeptide(L)'
;RELLADSSGALLTRYPDGLISALKKISTGPILRTANNSTAHLFFESPFGADRKDGQKTPWLVKMFMTHPPIEERIKALEEGKGLQ
;
A
#
# COMPACT_ATOMS: atom_id res chain seq x y z
N ARG A 1 7.15 -8.48 -1.92
CA ARG A 1 6.46 -8.69 -3.22
C ARG A 1 5.86 -7.39 -3.75
N GLU A 2 5.00 -6.70 -2.98
CA GLU A 2 4.30 -5.49 -3.44
C GLU A 2 5.24 -4.36 -3.88
N LEU A 3 6.28 -4.03 -3.12
CA LEU A 3 7.25 -2.98 -3.52
C LEU A 3 7.92 -3.27 -4.88
N LEU A 4 8.31 -4.53 -5.12
CA LEU A 4 8.89 -4.94 -6.40
C LEU A 4 7.85 -4.86 -7.53
N ALA A 5 6.59 -5.21 -7.23
CA ALA A 5 5.49 -5.09 -8.18
C ALA A 5 5.22 -3.61 -8.53
N ASP A 6 5.26 -2.71 -7.54
CA ASP A 6 5.09 -1.27 -7.74
C ASP A 6 6.22 -0.68 -8.59
N SER A 7 7.47 -1.00 -8.28
CA SER A 7 8.63 -0.58 -9.09
C SER A 7 8.53 -1.11 -10.52
N SER A 8 8.15 -2.39 -10.69
CA SER A 8 7.99 -2.99 -12.01
C SER A 8 6.83 -2.34 -12.80
N GLY A 9 5.70 -2.06 -12.14
CA GLY A 9 4.56 -1.39 -12.76
C GLY A 9 4.86 0.05 -13.15
N ALA A 10 5.58 0.79 -12.29
CA ALA A 10 6.07 2.13 -12.60
C ALA A 10 7.03 2.13 -13.80
N LEU A 11 7.95 1.16 -13.88
CA LEU A 11 8.86 1.00 -15.02
C LEU A 11 8.12 0.61 -16.31
N LEU A 12 7.16 -0.31 -16.22
CA LEU A 12 6.37 -0.79 -17.37
C LEU A 12 5.52 0.32 -17.98
N THR A 13 4.87 1.12 -17.13
CA THR A 13 3.99 2.21 -17.56
C THR A 13 4.74 3.51 -17.83
N ARG A 14 5.98 3.63 -17.36
CA ARG A 14 6.77 4.87 -17.34
C ARG A 14 6.02 6.03 -16.67
N TYR A 15 5.07 5.73 -15.78
CA TYR A 15 4.19 6.72 -15.16
C TYR A 15 4.03 6.50 -13.64
N PRO A 16 5.12 6.67 -12.87
CA PRO A 16 5.09 6.49 -11.42
C PRO A 16 4.12 7.46 -10.71
N ASP A 17 3.90 8.67 -11.24
CA ASP A 17 2.92 9.63 -10.71
C ASP A 17 1.49 9.09 -10.70
N GLY A 18 1.07 8.44 -11.77
CA GLY A 18 -0.25 7.84 -11.86
C GLY A 18 -0.45 6.74 -10.82
N LEU A 19 0.57 5.90 -10.63
CA LEU A 19 0.54 4.83 -9.63
C LEU A 19 0.46 5.39 -8.20
N ILE A 20 1.27 6.41 -7.88
CA ILE A 20 1.20 7.09 -6.57
C ILE A 20 -0.18 7.72 -6.35
N SER A 21 -0.73 8.40 -7.36
CA SER A 21 -2.06 9.01 -7.27
C SER A 21 -3.15 7.95 -7.01
N ALA A 22 -3.09 6.81 -7.71
CA ALA A 22 -4.00 5.70 -7.50
C ALA A 22 -3.90 5.14 -6.07
N LEU A 23 -2.70 4.94 -5.55
CA LEU A 23 -2.48 4.46 -4.17
C LEU A 23 -3.03 5.45 -3.12
N LYS A 24 -2.81 6.76 -3.30
CA LYS A 24 -3.39 7.81 -2.45
C LYS A 24 -4.92 7.80 -2.46
N LYS A 25 -5.53 7.47 -3.61
CA LYS A 25 -6.99 7.32 -3.70
C LYS A 25 -7.49 6.06 -3.00
N ILE A 26 -6.72 4.97 -3.02
CA ILE A 26 -7.08 3.71 -2.34
C ILE A 26 -7.01 3.88 -0.82
N SER A 27 -5.97 4.53 -0.28
CA SER A 27 -5.82 4.71 1.18
C SER A 27 -6.95 5.51 1.82
N THR A 28 -7.59 6.39 1.05
CA THR A 28 -8.73 7.19 1.50
C THR A 28 -10.10 6.49 1.27
N GLY A 29 -10.08 5.26 0.75
CA GLY A 29 -11.28 4.47 0.48
C GLY A 29 -11.97 3.92 1.74
N PRO A 30 -13.25 3.53 1.64
CA PRO A 30 -14.00 2.99 2.79
C PRO A 30 -13.42 1.67 3.30
N ILE A 31 -13.60 1.39 4.59
CA ILE A 31 -13.26 0.09 5.19
C ILE A 31 -14.26 -0.94 4.65
N LEU A 32 -13.75 -2.09 4.22
CA LEU A 32 -14.58 -3.15 3.66
C LEU A 32 -15.26 -3.92 4.80
N ARG A 33 -16.60 -4.02 4.75
CA ARG A 33 -17.42 -4.64 5.81
C ARG A 33 -17.28 -6.17 5.89
N THR A 34 -16.80 -6.82 4.83
CA THR A 34 -16.84 -8.28 4.66
C THR A 34 -15.49 -8.85 4.23
N ALA A 35 -14.40 -8.42 4.85
CA ALA A 35 -13.10 -9.06 4.66
C ALA A 35 -12.81 -10.06 5.77
N ASN A 36 -12.16 -11.17 5.40
CA ASN A 36 -11.64 -12.17 6.34
C ASN A 36 -10.14 -12.37 6.09
N ASN A 37 -9.43 -12.99 7.04
CA ASN A 37 -7.98 -13.14 6.93
C ASN A 37 -7.55 -13.94 5.69
N SER A 38 -8.38 -14.90 5.26
CA SER A 38 -8.13 -15.71 4.07
C SER A 38 -8.26 -14.92 2.77
N THR A 39 -9.07 -13.85 2.72
CA THR A 39 -9.23 -13.01 1.54
C THR A 39 -8.39 -11.73 1.59
N ALA A 40 -7.73 -11.44 2.71
CA ALA A 40 -6.94 -10.23 2.91
C ALA A 40 -5.88 -9.99 1.82
N HIS A 41 -5.30 -11.06 1.28
CA HIS A 41 -4.26 -11.01 0.24
C HIS A 41 -4.78 -10.66 -1.18
N LEU A 42 -6.11 -10.62 -1.36
CA LEU A 42 -6.74 -10.20 -2.62
C LEU A 42 -6.93 -8.68 -2.70
N PHE A 43 -6.73 -7.96 -1.60
CA PHE A 43 -6.93 -6.53 -1.51
C PHE A 43 -5.60 -5.77 -1.69
N PHE A 44 -5.68 -4.58 -2.29
CA PHE A 44 -4.53 -3.69 -2.48
C PHE A 44 -4.03 -3.03 -1.18
N GLU A 45 -4.91 -2.99 -0.16
CA GLU A 45 -4.69 -2.44 1.18
C GLU A 45 -5.30 -3.40 2.21
N SER A 46 -4.83 -3.35 3.45
CA SER A 46 -5.46 -4.08 4.54
C SER A 46 -6.95 -3.71 4.67
N PRO A 47 -7.87 -4.67 4.55
CA PRO A 47 -9.28 -4.37 4.61
C PRO A 47 -9.79 -4.15 6.04
N PHE A 48 -8.95 -4.37 7.06
CA PHE A 48 -9.29 -4.29 8.47
C PHE A 48 -9.03 -2.91 9.09
N GLY A 49 -8.41 -1.98 8.36
CA GLY A 49 -8.20 -0.59 8.78
C GLY A 49 -7.25 -0.39 9.96
N ALA A 50 -6.54 -1.43 10.42
CA ALA A 50 -5.60 -1.36 11.54
C ALA A 50 -4.34 -0.50 11.25
N ASP A 51 -4.02 -0.35 9.98
CA ASP A 51 -2.96 0.46 9.40
C ASP A 51 -3.39 1.91 9.09
N ARG A 52 -4.70 2.20 9.02
CA ARG A 52 -5.28 3.51 8.66
C ARG A 52 -5.32 4.54 9.79
N LYS A 53 -4.56 4.37 10.87
CA LYS A 53 -4.54 5.36 11.97
C LYS A 53 -3.76 6.59 11.52
N ASP A 54 -4.50 7.59 11.04
CA ASP A 54 -3.99 8.91 10.66
C ASP A 54 -2.93 9.41 11.64
N GLY A 55 -1.72 9.64 11.13
CA GLY A 55 -0.60 10.20 11.88
C GLY A 55 0.11 9.27 12.88
N GLN A 56 -0.29 8.00 13.04
CA GLN A 56 0.37 7.07 13.95
C GLN A 56 1.08 5.95 13.20
N LYS A 57 2.34 5.68 13.59
CA LYS A 57 3.09 4.52 13.09
C LYS A 57 2.29 3.25 13.38
N THR A 58 2.08 2.43 12.35
CA THR A 58 1.48 1.11 12.50
C THR A 58 2.20 0.34 13.61
N PRO A 59 1.48 -0.18 14.63
CA PRO A 59 2.10 -0.89 15.73
C PRO A 59 2.94 -2.06 15.21
N TRP A 60 4.12 -2.29 15.77
CA TRP A 60 5.04 -3.35 15.34
C TRP A 60 4.38 -4.74 15.34
N LEU A 61 3.47 -4.99 16.29
CA LEU A 61 2.66 -6.21 16.36
C LEU A 61 1.74 -6.36 15.15
N VAL A 62 1.09 -5.29 14.70
CA VAL A 62 0.25 -5.30 13.50
C VAL A 62 1.13 -5.57 12.28
N LYS A 63 2.30 -4.95 12.21
CA LYS A 63 3.29 -5.15 11.13
C LYS A 63 3.76 -6.61 10.99
N MET A 64 3.82 -7.37 12.09
CA MET A 64 4.18 -8.80 12.05
C MET A 64 3.07 -9.71 11.49
N PHE A 65 1.81 -9.28 11.51
CA PHE A 65 0.68 -10.03 10.96
C PHE A 65 0.16 -9.45 9.64
N MET A 66 0.77 -8.38 9.13
CA MET A 66 0.45 -7.81 7.83
C MET A 66 1.09 -8.64 6.71
N THR A 67 0.25 -9.13 5.78
CA THR A 67 0.72 -9.84 4.59
C THR A 67 1.29 -8.90 3.52
N HIS A 68 1.04 -7.59 3.64
CA HIS A 68 1.51 -6.54 2.72
C HIS A 68 2.04 -5.34 3.50
N PRO A 69 3.10 -4.66 3.00
CA PRO A 69 3.50 -3.39 3.58
C PRO A 69 2.36 -2.36 3.46
N PRO A 70 2.20 -1.44 4.44
CA PRO A 70 1.23 -0.37 4.37
C PRO A 70 1.32 0.43 3.06
N ILE A 71 0.19 0.97 2.59
CA ILE A 71 0.17 1.78 1.36
C ILE A 71 1.09 3.00 1.47
N GLU A 72 1.23 3.59 2.64
CA GLU A 72 2.10 4.75 2.90
C GLU A 72 3.57 4.40 2.64
N GLU A 73 4.00 3.20 3.05
CA GLU A 73 5.36 2.72 2.79
C GLU A 73 5.60 2.50 1.29
N ARG A 74 4.57 2.03 0.56
CA ARG A 74 4.62 1.83 -0.89
C ARG A 74 4.69 3.17 -1.65
N ILE A 75 3.86 4.15 -1.25
CA ILE A 75 3.89 5.51 -1.80
C ILE A 75 5.28 6.11 -1.60
N LYS A 76 5.82 6.02 -0.38
CA LYS A 76 7.15 6.56 -0.07
C LYS A 76 8.24 5.93 -0.93
N ALA A 77 8.24 4.61 -1.08
CA ALA A 77 9.23 3.92 -1.93
C ALA A 77 9.13 4.33 -3.40
N LEU A 78 7.92 4.58 -3.93
CA LEU A 78 7.73 5.09 -5.29
C LEU A 78 8.20 6.54 -5.44
N GLU A 79 7.98 7.39 -4.44
CA GLU A 79 8.47 8.77 -4.43
C GLU A 79 10.01 8.82 -4.36
N GLU A 80 10.64 7.97 -3.55
CA GLU A 80 12.11 7.85 -3.48
C GLU A 80 12.70 7.26 -4.77
N GLY A 81 12.06 6.24 -5.34
CA GLY A 81 12.49 5.59 -6.59
C GLY A 81 12.44 6.50 -7.82
N LYS A 82 11.60 7.54 -7.83
CA LYS A 82 11.62 8.57 -8.87
C LYS A 82 12.89 9.41 -8.88
N GLY A 83 13.55 9.59 -7.74
CA GLY A 83 14.78 10.37 -7.62
C GLY A 83 16.02 9.64 -8.14
N LEU A 84 15.88 8.36 -8.53
CA LEU A 84 16.95 7.49 -9.03
C LEU A 84 16.85 7.21 -10.54
N GLN A 85 15.89 7.82 -11.25
CA GLN A 85 15.67 7.67 -12.70
C GLN A 85 16.22 8.84 -13.51
#